data_AF-A0A009GWA6-F1
#
_entry.id   AF-A0A009GWA6-F1
#
_cell.length_a   1.000
_cell.length_b   1.000
_cell.length_c   1.000
_cell.angle_alpha   90.00
_cell.angle_beta   90.00
_cell.angle_gamma   90.00
#
_symmetry.space_group_name_H-M   'P 1'
#
loop_
_entity.id
_entity.type
_entity.pdbx_description
1 polymer ?
#
loop_
_entity_poly.entity_id
_entity_poly.type
_entity_poly.pdbx_seq_one_letter_code
_entity_poly.pdbx_strand_id
1 'polypeptide(L)'
;MSKRILHVVTNVSRYKDVDQQTGLWLGELTHAYDEFEKQGYVQDIVSPNGGKTPIEPKSLVPLVADKSVKDREKDQAFITLLGQIPLSLPILIGKIMT
;
A
#
# COMPACT_ATOMS: atom_id res chain seq x y z
N MET A 1 -7.90 12.16 -23.72
CA MET A 1 -7.99 12.25 -22.25
C MET A 1 -7.53 10.93 -21.67
N SER A 2 -6.54 10.93 -20.77
CA SER A 2 -6.22 9.70 -20.04
C SER A 2 -7.31 9.43 -19.00
N LYS A 3 -7.78 8.18 -18.93
CA LYS A 3 -8.80 7.77 -17.96
C LYS A 3 -8.14 7.64 -16.58
N ARG A 4 -8.89 7.98 -15.52
CA ARG A 4 -8.38 7.98 -14.14
C ARG A 4 -9.12 6.97 -13.28
N ILE A 5 -8.40 6.36 -12.34
CA ILE A 5 -8.93 5.40 -11.36
C ILE A 5 -8.53 5.86 -9.96
N LEU A 6 -9.48 5.83 -9.03
CA LEU A 6 -9.25 6.11 -7.62
C LEU A 6 -9.48 4.82 -6.83
N HIS A 7 -8.41 4.27 -6.27
CA HIS A 7 -8.48 3.14 -5.36
C HIS A 7 -8.69 3.65 -3.94
N VAL A 8 -9.81 3.27 -3.31
CA VAL A 8 -10.10 3.63 -1.91
C VAL A 8 -9.79 2.43 -1.01
N VAL A 9 -8.79 2.58 -0.15
CA VAL A 9 -8.29 1.51 0.74
C VAL A 9 -8.58 1.83 2.20
N THR A 10 -8.51 0.80 3.05
CA THR A 10 -8.90 0.91 4.45
C THR A 10 -7.85 1.62 5.31
N ASN A 11 -8.28 2.29 6.38
CA ASN A 11 -7.39 2.66 7.50
C ASN A 11 -7.53 1.72 8.72
N VAL A 12 -8.42 0.71 8.65
CA VAL A 12 -8.71 -0.20 9.77
C VAL A 12 -7.58 -1.22 9.91
N SER A 13 -6.92 -1.25 11.07
CA SER A 13 -5.76 -2.11 11.34
C SER A 13 -6.03 -3.29 12.28
N ARG A 14 -7.21 -3.34 12.91
CA ARG A 14 -7.64 -4.41 13.82
C ARG A 14 -9.14 -4.60 13.75
N TYR A 15 -9.60 -5.83 14.03
CA TYR A 15 -11.02 -6.08 14.26
C TYR A 15 -11.45 -5.46 15.60
N LYS A 16 -12.72 -5.07 15.69
CA LYS A 16 -13.23 -4.34 16.86
C LYS A 16 -13.30 -5.21 18.12
N ASP A 17 -13.70 -6.46 17.97
CA ASP A 17 -14.10 -7.33 19.09
C ASP A 17 -13.09 -8.44 19.40
N VAL A 18 -12.02 -8.55 18.61
CA VAL A 18 -10.92 -9.51 18.81
C VAL A 18 -9.58 -8.80 18.61
N ASP A 19 -8.59 -9.11 19.45
CA ASP A 19 -7.24 -8.57 19.30
C ASP A 19 -6.48 -9.29 18.18
N GLN A 20 -6.94 -9.07 16.95
CA GLN A 20 -6.33 -9.59 15.74
C GLN A 20 -6.11 -8.44 14.75
N GLN A 21 -4.89 -8.38 14.21
CA GLN A 21 -4.54 -7.44 13.14
C GLN A 21 -5.33 -7.73 11.87
N THR A 22 -5.62 -6.66 11.12
CA THR A 22 -6.14 -6.73 9.75
C THR A 22 -5.71 -5.50 8.96
N GLY A 23 -6.16 -5.39 7.71
CA GLY A 23 -5.85 -4.26 6.84
C GLY A 23 -6.23 -4.52 5.40
N LEU A 24 -5.59 -3.79 4.50
CA LEU A 24 -5.66 -4.02 3.07
C LEU A 24 -5.09 -5.39 2.72
N TRP A 25 -5.87 -6.21 2.03
CA TRP A 25 -5.34 -7.41 1.38
C TRP A 25 -4.54 -7.01 0.15
N LEU A 26 -3.20 -7.05 0.22
CA LEU A 26 -2.36 -6.38 -0.77
C LEU A 26 -2.61 -6.87 -2.20
N GLY A 27 -2.82 -8.18 -2.39
CA GLY A 27 -3.11 -8.77 -3.70
C GLY A 27 -4.37 -8.22 -4.38
N GLU A 28 -5.42 -7.88 -3.61
CA GLU A 28 -6.65 -7.32 -4.20
C GLU A 28 -6.36 -5.98 -4.88
N LEU A 29 -5.49 -5.16 -4.27
CA LEU A 29 -5.07 -3.90 -4.86
C LEU A 29 -4.07 -4.11 -6.00
N THR A 30 -3.00 -4.88 -5.79
CA THR A 30 -1.90 -4.96 -6.77
C THR A 30 -2.35 -5.61 -8.07
N HIS A 31 -3.23 -6.60 -8.03
CA HIS A 31 -3.77 -7.23 -9.24
C HIS A 31 -4.57 -6.25 -10.10
N ALA A 32 -5.44 -5.45 -9.48
CA ALA A 32 -6.20 -4.43 -10.18
C ALA A 32 -5.27 -3.31 -10.70
N TYR A 33 -4.37 -2.85 -9.84
CA TYR A 33 -3.43 -1.77 -10.17
C TYR A 33 -2.53 -2.12 -11.36
N ASP A 34 -1.99 -3.34 -11.39
CA ASP A 34 -1.14 -3.82 -12.48
C ASP A 34 -1.90 -3.89 -13.80
N GLU A 35 -3.15 -4.35 -13.79
CA GLU A 35 -3.94 -4.44 -15.01
C GLU A 35 -4.29 -3.05 -15.56
N PHE A 36 -4.63 -2.10 -14.70
CA PHE A 36 -4.89 -0.74 -15.12
C PHE A 36 -3.62 -0.01 -15.57
N GLU A 37 -2.47 -0.28 -14.96
CA GLU A 37 -1.20 0.31 -15.38
C GLU A 37 -0.82 -0.13 -16.81
N LYS A 38 -0.99 -1.43 -17.14
CA LYS A 38 -0.75 -1.95 -18.50
C LYS A 38 -1.59 -1.26 -19.58
N GLN A 39 -2.78 -0.79 -19.21
CA GLN A 39 -3.70 -0.09 -20.11
C GLN A 39 -3.47 1.43 -20.13
N GLY A 40 -2.49 1.93 -19.37
CA GLY A 40 -2.11 3.35 -19.34
C GLY A 40 -3.05 4.25 -18.54
N TYR A 41 -3.85 3.69 -17.61
CA TYR A 41 -4.68 4.50 -16.73
C TYR A 41 -3.82 5.26 -15.71
N VAL A 42 -4.22 6.51 -15.42
CA VAL A 42 -3.65 7.26 -14.29
C VAL A 42 -4.37 6.81 -13.01
N GLN A 43 -3.61 6.46 -11.97
CA GLN A 43 -4.16 5.85 -10.77
C GLN A 43 -3.75 6.64 -9.53
N ASP A 44 -4.69 6.88 -8.63
CA ASP A 44 -4.45 7.42 -7.30
C ASP A 44 -4.93 6.41 -6.24
N ILE A 45 -4.27 6.37 -5.09
CA ILE A 45 -4.69 5.55 -3.95
C ILE A 45 -4.95 6.48 -2.77
N VAL A 46 -6.12 6.35 -2.15
CA VAL A 46 -6.55 7.15 -1.00
C VAL A 46 -7.16 6.26 0.06
N SER A 47 -7.22 6.75 1.29
CA SER A 47 -7.92 6.12 2.39
C SER A 47 -8.82 7.15 3.09
N PRO A 48 -9.93 6.75 3.74
CA PRO A 48 -10.90 7.69 4.30
C PRO A 48 -10.30 8.74 5.26
N ASN A 49 -9.31 8.35 6.06
CA ASN A 49 -8.64 9.24 7.00
C ASN A 49 -7.30 9.78 6.45
N GLY A 50 -6.96 9.46 5.19
CA GLY A 50 -5.64 9.69 4.62
C GLY A 50 -4.54 8.92 5.36
N GLY A 51 -3.29 9.30 5.12
CA GLY A 51 -2.13 8.72 5.80
C GLY A 51 -1.94 7.23 5.54
N LYS A 52 -1.41 6.51 6.54
CA LYS A 52 -0.98 5.12 6.40
C LYS A 52 -2.15 4.16 6.25
N THR A 53 -2.04 3.29 5.24
CA THR A 53 -2.89 2.11 5.04
C THR A 53 -2.22 0.89 5.69
N PRO A 54 -2.84 0.25 6.70
CA PRO A 54 -2.34 -1.01 7.25
C PRO A 54 -2.49 -2.13 6.21
N ILE A 55 -1.50 -3.02 6.13
CA ILE A 55 -1.55 -4.21 5.28
C ILE A 55 -1.97 -5.39 6.14
N GLU A 56 -2.90 -6.21 5.66
CA GLU A 56 -3.27 -7.49 6.27
C GLU A 56 -2.05 -8.42 6.25
N PRO A 57 -1.48 -8.80 7.42
CA PRO A 57 -0.26 -9.62 7.46
C PRO A 57 -0.39 -10.94 6.71
N LYS A 58 -1.59 -11.55 6.71
CA LYS A 58 -1.84 -12.81 6.00
C LYS A 58 -1.77 -12.66 4.48
N SER A 59 -1.91 -11.46 3.94
CA SER A 59 -1.78 -11.21 2.49
C SER A 59 -0.33 -11.25 1.99
N LEU A 60 0.66 -11.26 2.89
CA LEU A 60 2.09 -11.25 2.57
C LEU A 60 2.77 -12.62 2.71
N VAL A 61 2.08 -13.62 3.26
CA VAL A 61 2.72 -14.93 3.51
C VAL A 61 3.05 -15.64 2.18
N PRO A 62 4.13 -16.45 2.10
CA PRO A 62 4.61 -17.01 0.83
C PRO A 62 3.60 -17.83 0.02
N LEU A 63 2.61 -18.46 0.69
CA LEU A 63 1.55 -19.23 0.05
C LEU A 63 0.49 -18.35 -0.65
N VAL A 64 0.36 -17.09 -0.21
CA VAL A 64 -0.65 -16.13 -0.69
C VAL A 64 -0.03 -15.06 -1.57
N ALA A 65 1.15 -14.55 -1.19
CA ALA A 65 1.84 -13.49 -1.90
C ALA A 65 2.44 -14.02 -3.22
N ASP A 66 1.75 -13.75 -4.32
CA ASP A 66 2.22 -14.07 -5.66
C ASP A 66 3.26 -13.07 -6.15
N LYS A 67 3.58 -13.12 -7.45
CA LYS A 67 4.57 -12.23 -8.06
C LYS A 67 4.17 -10.76 -7.98
N SER A 68 2.90 -10.43 -8.27
CA SER A 68 2.41 -9.04 -8.26
C SER A 68 2.57 -8.43 -6.87
N VAL A 69 2.14 -9.17 -5.84
CA VAL A 69 2.29 -8.77 -4.43
C VAL A 69 3.76 -8.55 -4.09
N LYS A 70 4.63 -9.52 -4.39
CA LYS A 70 6.06 -9.46 -4.05
C LYS A 70 6.83 -8.36 -4.77
N ASP A 71 6.48 -8.08 -6.02
CA ASP A 71 7.11 -7.01 -6.80
C ASP A 71 6.69 -5.64 -6.23
N ARG A 72 5.38 -5.44 -6.01
CA ARG A 72 4.84 -4.17 -5.50
C ARG A 72 5.19 -3.89 -4.05
N GLU A 73 5.31 -4.91 -3.21
CA GLU A 73 5.82 -4.77 -1.84
C GLU A 73 7.25 -4.20 -1.81
N LYS A 74 8.06 -4.50 -2.82
CA LYS A 74 9.45 -4.02 -2.93
C LYS A 74 9.57 -2.72 -3.73
N ASP A 75 8.51 -2.32 -4.43
CA ASP A 75 8.44 -1.08 -5.19
C ASP A 75 8.22 0.09 -4.23
N GLN A 76 9.27 0.89 -4.04
CA GLN A 76 9.21 2.01 -3.11
C GLN A 76 8.25 3.11 -3.54
N ALA A 77 8.11 3.33 -4.85
CA ALA A 77 7.18 4.34 -5.35
C ALA A 77 5.74 3.90 -5.04
N PHE A 78 5.41 2.65 -5.34
CA PHE A 78 4.10 2.08 -5.05
C PHE A 78 3.77 2.08 -3.55
N ILE A 79 4.66 1.57 -2.70
CA ILE A 79 4.42 1.49 -1.25
C ILE A 79 4.27 2.88 -0.60
N THR A 80 4.96 3.90 -1.13
CA THR A 80 4.79 5.30 -0.67
C THR A 80 3.36 5.80 -0.90
N LEU A 81 2.68 5.36 -1.97
CA LEU A 81 1.27 5.70 -2.23
C LEU A 81 0.33 5.18 -1.13
N LEU A 82 0.71 4.14 -0.40
CA LEU A 82 -0.04 3.60 0.75
C LEU A 82 0.25 4.37 2.06
N GLY A 83 0.97 5.48 2.00
CA GLY A 83 1.41 6.23 3.19
C GLY A 83 2.40 5.46 4.05
N GLN A 84 3.08 4.46 3.47
CA GLN A 84 4.14 3.70 4.12
C GLN A 84 5.47 4.43 3.92
N ILE A 85 6.27 4.51 4.98
CA ILE A 85 7.63 5.09 4.90
C ILE A 85 8.58 4.00 4.40
N PRO A 86 9.48 4.30 3.43
CA PRO A 86 10.57 3.40 3.03
C PRO A 86 11.35 2.87 4.24
N LEU A 87 11.56 1.55 4.31
CA LEU A 87 12.43 0.94 5.34
C LEU A 87 13.91 1.40 5.23
N SER A 88 14.28 2.08 4.15
CA SER A 88 15.65 2.49 3.83
C SER A 88 15.95 3.99 3.94
N LEU A 89 15.03 4.83 4.44
CA LEU A 89 15.40 6.22 4.76
C LEU A 89 15.99 6.30 6.19
N PRO A 90 17.31 6.49 6.37
CA PRO A 90 17.79 7.00 7.64
C PRO A 90 17.13 8.36 7.83
N ILE A 91 16.42 8.46 8.95
CA ILE A 91 15.76 9.67 9.43
C ILE A 91 16.79 10.81 9.42
N LEU A 92 16.72 11.71 8.44
CA LEU A 92 17.46 12.97 8.45
C LEU A 92 16.73 14.00 9.35
N ILE A 93 16.34 13.58 10.56
CA ILE A 93 15.96 14.48 11.66
C ILE A 93 17.24 14.69 12.46
N GLY A 94 18.10 15.58 11.99
CA GLY A 94 19.37 15.84 12.69
C GLY A 94 20.31 16.86 12.08
N LYS A 95 19.91 17.59 11.03
CA LYS A 95 20.79 18.60 10.40
C LYS A 95 20.14 19.96 10.18
N ILE A 96 19.26 20.35 11.09
CA ILE A 96 18.82 21.75 11.28
C ILE A 96 18.85 22.01 12.79
N MET A 97 20.04 22.04 13.38
CA MET A 97 20.39 22.70 14.64
C MET A 97 21.91 22.61 14.82
N THR A 98 22.65 23.29 13.95
CA THR A 98 23.88 24.07 14.21
C THR A 98 24.25 24.84 12.96
#